data_AF-A0A4Y7SE38-F1
#
_entry.id   AF-A0A4Y7SE38-F1
#
_cell.length_a   1.000
_cell.length_b   1.000
_cell.length_c   1.000
_cell.angle_alpha   90.00
_cell.angle_beta   90.00
_cell.angle_gamma   90.00
#
_symmetry.space_group_name_H-M   'P 1'
#
loop_
_entity.id
_entity.type
_entity.pdbx_description
1 polymer ?
#
loop_
_entity_poly.entity_id
_entity_poly.type
_entity_poly.pdbx_seq_one_letter_code
_entity_poly.pdbx_strand_id
1 'polypeptide(L)' 'LLGEHRWDEILKDPRDEEKERMSKAYFCLYRTQRAAQKDGWKRIHVEQEWF' A
#
# COMPACT_ATOMS: atom_id res chain seq x y z
N LEU A 1 3.44 8.05 7.32
CA LEU A 1 4.14 7.90 6.03
C LEU A 1 3.35 8.71 5.01
N LEU A 2 3.90 9.84 4.56
CA LEU A 2 3.31 10.72 3.55
C LEU A 2 4.29 10.71 2.39
N GLY A 3 3.87 10.14 1.26
CA GLY A 3 4.76 9.96 0.12
C GLY A 3 4.19 9.07 -0.95
N GLU A 4 4.66 9.33 -2.17
CA GLU A 4 4.53 8.42 -3.30
C GLU A 4 5.75 7.50 -3.30
N HIS A 5 5.50 6.21 -3.44
CA HIS A 5 6.51 5.16 -3.38
C HIS A 5 6.36 4.29 -4.62
N ARG A 6 7.35 4.34 -5.51
CA ARG A 6 7.41 3.46 -6.67
C ARG A 6 7.91 2.09 -6.21
N TRP A 7 7.28 1.03 -6.72
CA TRP A 7 7.54 -0.32 -6.23
C TRP A 7 8.91 -0.84 -6.69
N ASP A 8 9.41 -0.37 -7.83
CA ASP A 8 10.76 -0.64 -8.33
C ASP A 8 11.89 -0.12 -7.44
N GLU A 9 11.62 0.91 -6.62
CA GLU A 9 12.61 1.50 -5.71
C GLU A 9 12.71 0.77 -4.35
N ILE A 10 11.71 -0.05 -3.99
CA ILE A 10 11.55 -0.60 -2.63
C ILE A 10 11.55 -2.12 -2.62
N LEU A 11 10.94 -2.76 -3.62
CA LEU A 11 10.91 -4.21 -3.72
C LEU A 11 12.29 -4.73 -4.12
N LYS A 12 12.75 -5.81 -3.47
CA LYS A 12 14.04 -6.44 -3.80
C LYS A 12 14.05 -7.14 -5.16
N ASP A 13 12.91 -7.69 -5.58
CA ASP A 13 12.73 -8.37 -6.86
C ASP A 13 11.33 -8.10 -7.44
N PRO A 14 11.09 -6.87 -7.95
CA PRO A 14 9.79 -6.51 -8.51
C PRO A 14 9.57 -7.25 -9.84
N ARG A 15 8.40 -7.89 -10.00
CA ARG A 15 7.98 -8.46 -11.28
C ARG A 15 7.79 -7.33 -12.30
N ASP A 16 7.85 -7.65 -13.60
CA ASP A 16 7.76 -6.62 -14.65
C ASP A 16 6.47 -5.79 -14.55
N GLU A 17 5.35 -6.42 -14.19
CA GLU A 17 4.07 -5.75 -13.95
C GLU A 17 4.02 -4.89 -12.67
N GLU A 18 4.99 -5.04 -11.78
CA GLU A 18 5.09 -4.31 -10.50
C GLU A 18 6.01 -3.09 -10.61
N LYS A 19 6.95 -3.08 -11.55
CA LYS A 19 7.87 -1.96 -11.76
C LYS A 19 7.14 -0.66 -12.12
N GLU A 20 5.98 -0.75 -12.77
CA GLU A 20 5.15 0.42 -13.10
C GLU A 20 4.19 0.81 -11.97
N ARG A 21 4.12 0.03 -10.88
CA ARG A 21 3.18 0.28 -9.78
C ARG A 21 3.73 1.32 -8.81
N MET A 22 2.81 2.11 -8.28
CA MET A 22 3.09 3.14 -7.29
C MET A 22 2.07 3.05 -6.15
N SER A 23 2.55 3.14 -4.92
CA SER A 23 1.70 3.31 -3.74
C SER A 23 1.80 4.74 -3.22
N LYS A 24 0.65 5.37 -3.03
CA LYS A 24 0.57 6.72 -2.45
C LYS A 24 -0.03 6.61 -1.06
N ALA A 25 0.75 6.98 -0.04
CA ALA A 25 0.30 7.01 1.33
C ALA A 25 -0.27 8.40 1.64
N TYR A 26 -1.59 8.48 1.82
CA TYR A 26 -2.31 9.69 2.20
C TYR A 26 -2.60 9.72 3.70
N PHE A 27 -2.91 10.91 4.22
CA PHE A 27 -3.38 11.05 5.58
C PHE A 27 -4.68 10.27 5.78
N CYS A 28 -4.71 9.34 6.73
CA CYS A 28 -5.89 8.56 7.04
C CYS A 28 -6.87 9.40 7.88
N LEU A 29 -8.02 9.73 7.30
CA LEU A 29 -9.09 10.44 8.01
C LEU A 29 -9.93 9.51 8.90
N TYR A 30 -9.81 8.20 8.72
CA TYR A 30 -10.55 7.22 9.50
C TYR A 30 -9.94 7.02 10.89
N ARG A 31 -10.77 7.17 11.93
CA ARG A 31 -10.35 6.96 13.33
C ARG A 31 -10.30 5.50 13.75
N THR A 32 -10.96 4.61 13.01
CA THR A 32 -11.01 3.17 13.30
C THR A 32 -10.97 2.36 12.02
N GLN A 33 -10.45 1.13 12.11
CA GLN A 33 -10.45 0.19 10.99
C GLN A 33 -11.87 -0.11 10.48
N ARG A 34 -12.86 -0.19 11.38
CA ARG A 34 -14.25 -0.48 11.03
C ARG A 34 -14.87 0.62 10.16
N ALA A 35 -14.49 1.88 10.37
CA ALA A 35 -14.97 3.00 9.56
C ALA A 35 -14.47 2.88 8.11
N ALA A 36 -13.19 2.60 7.92
CA ALA A 36 -12.62 2.37 6.58
C ALA A 36 -13.29 1.18 5.86
N GLN A 37 -13.53 0.07 6.58
CA GLN A 37 -14.20 -1.11 6.02
C GLN A 37 -15.65 -0.84 5.59
N LYS A 38 -16.40 -0.04 6.35
CA LYS A 38 -17.77 0.37 5.98
C LYS A 38 -17.80 1.18 4.70
N ASP A 39 -16.76 1.98 4.47
CA ASP A 39 -16.61 2.80 3.26
C ASP A 39 -15.99 2.02 2.09
N GLY A 40 -15.93 0.68 2.19
CA GLY A 40 -15.56 -0.22 1.10
C GLY A 40 -14.08 -0.59 1.02
N TRP A 41 -13.25 -0.14 1.97
CA TRP A 41 -11.82 -0.47 1.96
C TRP A 41 -11.55 -1.89 2.45
N LYS A 42 -10.83 -2.67 1.63
CA LYS A 42 -10.37 -4.02 1.97
C LYS A 42 -9.06 -3.95 2.75
N ARG A 43 -9.01 -4.56 3.94
CA ARG A 43 -7.75 -4.77 4.67
C ARG A 43 -6.97 -5.91 4.03
N ILE A 44 -5.70 -5.66 3.74
CA ILE A 44 -4.74 -6.66 3.28
C ILE A 44 -3.62 -6.70 4.32
N HIS A 45 -3.18 -7.89 4.72
CA HIS A 45 -2.00 -8.01 5.57
C HIS A 45 -0.77 -7.94 4.67
N VAL A 46 0.21 -7.16 5.09
CA VAL A 46 1.48 -7.05 4.38
C VAL A 46 2.34 -8.23 4.80
N GLU A 47 2.86 -8.98 3.83
CA GLU A 47 3.71 -10.14 4.07
C GLU A 47 5.19 -9.74 3.99
N GLN A 48 6.04 -10.38 4.82
CA GLN A 48 7.48 -10.07 4.90
C GLN A 48 8.20 -10.33 3.57
N GLU A 49 7.73 -11.29 2.80
CA GLU A 49 8.25 -11.65 1.48
C GLU A 49 8.05 -10.57 0.41
N TRP A 50 7.25 -9.53 0.68
CA TRP A 50 7.09 -8.38 -0.21
C TRP A 50 8.18 -7.30 -0.02
N PHE A 51 9.17 -7.53 0.86
CA PHE A 51 10.33 -6.62 1.06
C PHE A 51 11.65 -7.39 1.04
#